data_AF-R6HXF0-F1
#
_entry.id   AF-R6HXF0-F1
#
_cell.length_a   1.000
_cell.length_b   1.000
_cell.length_c   1.000
_cell.angle_alpha   90.00
_cell.angle_beta   90.00
_cell.angle_gamma   90.00
#
_symmetry.space_group_name_H-M   'P 1'
#
loop_
_entity.id
_entity.type
_entity.pdbx_description
1 polymer ?
#
loop_
_entity_poly.entity_id
_entity_poly.type
_entity_poly.pdbx_seq_one_letter_code
_entity_poly.pdbx_strand_id
1 'polypeptide(L)'
;MHYAKKGSRIFMPKQQRLDDLVWLLYRGRELGTHIDPHMYGLLKKEAEILLLEIYGDVIRNNRWMITLTEYHCCMQLRGDDPSLYRDTKFSRSGLGYGPYDRYFLGRDEWDTYRKNPAMAGMYYYYHYGSEVKRRGAEVCEVTISPEYIRLMRQVQDVMQEHIERRGIVVECNPTSNVLIGTFETYEKHPIFRFYDSGLGVAADRQLCRQMEVCVNTDDLGIFDTSLEFEYALLFRTLDAQLDADGKKRYQTCDILRYLKNLQDLGMRAVFPCCDPGTPVEMRRERSYGGFYQGPEYH
;
A
#
# COMPACT_ATOMS: atom_id res chain seq x y z
N MET A 1 -1.30 -4.01 -19.79
CA MET A 1 -1.94 -2.80 -20.34
C MET A 1 -1.32 -1.52 -19.80
N HIS A 2 -1.26 -1.30 -18.47
CA HIS A 2 -0.69 -0.08 -17.87
C HIS A 2 0.70 0.32 -18.40
N TYR A 3 1.70 -0.56 -18.28
CA TYR A 3 3.07 -0.24 -18.72
C TYR A 3 3.21 -0.09 -20.23
N ALA A 4 2.48 -0.90 -21.02
CA ALA A 4 2.50 -0.81 -22.48
C ALA A 4 2.03 0.57 -22.98
N LYS A 5 1.02 1.17 -22.33
CA LYS A 5 0.54 2.52 -22.66
C LYS A 5 1.55 3.62 -22.33
N LYS A 6 2.51 3.34 -21.45
CA LYS A 6 3.61 4.24 -21.08
C LYS A 6 4.92 3.89 -21.80
N GLY A 7 4.86 3.15 -22.92
CA GLY A 7 6.05 2.74 -23.67
C GLY A 7 7.01 1.85 -22.87
N SER A 8 6.50 1.14 -21.85
CA SER A 8 7.28 0.35 -20.90
C SER A 8 8.39 1.13 -20.19
N ARG A 9 8.18 2.44 -20.00
CA ARG A 9 9.09 3.32 -19.26
C ARG A 9 8.32 3.99 -18.15
N ILE A 10 8.97 4.17 -17.01
CA ILE A 10 8.47 5.00 -15.92
C ILE A 10 9.51 6.07 -15.60
N PHE A 11 9.03 7.26 -15.30
CA PHE A 11 9.83 8.39 -14.85
C PHE A 11 9.39 8.71 -13.44
N MET A 12 10.34 8.69 -12.49
CA MET A 12 10.04 8.93 -11.08
C MET A 12 11.27 9.48 -10.35
N PRO A 13 11.09 10.13 -9.19
CA PRO A 13 12.22 10.57 -8.37
C PRO A 13 13.11 9.39 -7.94
N LYS A 14 14.43 9.59 -7.99
CA LYS A 14 15.42 8.60 -7.55
C LYS A 14 15.16 8.11 -6.13
N GLN A 15 14.75 9.00 -5.22
CA GLN A 15 14.43 8.66 -3.83
C GLN A 15 13.26 7.67 -3.74
N GLN A 16 12.20 7.89 -4.53
CA GLN A 16 11.06 6.99 -4.56
C GLN A 16 11.45 5.64 -5.17
N ARG A 17 12.26 5.65 -6.24
CA ARG A 17 12.75 4.40 -6.84
C ARG A 17 13.60 3.58 -5.87
N LEU A 18 14.51 4.23 -5.13
CA LEU A 18 15.31 3.59 -4.10
C LEU A 18 14.43 2.95 -3.02
N ASP A 19 13.44 3.70 -2.53
CA ASP A 19 12.52 3.22 -1.49
C ASP A 19 11.69 2.03 -1.96
N ASP A 20 11.15 2.09 -3.17
CA ASP A 20 10.38 0.99 -3.78
C ASP A 20 11.22 -0.28 -3.93
N LEU A 21 12.47 -0.14 -4.40
CA LEU A 21 13.39 -1.25 -4.57
C LEU A 21 13.77 -1.90 -3.25
N VAL A 22 14.13 -1.09 -2.24
CA VAL A 22 14.49 -1.61 -0.92
C VAL A 22 13.27 -2.24 -0.25
N TRP A 23 12.10 -1.62 -0.33
CA TRP A 23 10.87 -2.22 0.19
C TRP A 23 10.61 -3.58 -0.47
N LEU A 24 10.75 -3.68 -1.79
CA LEU A 24 10.54 -4.92 -2.53
C LEU A 24 11.53 -6.02 -2.13
N LEU A 25 12.82 -5.68 -2.02
CA LEU A 25 13.90 -6.63 -1.71
C LEU A 25 13.81 -7.20 -0.29
N TYR A 26 13.32 -6.40 0.67
CA TYR A 26 13.22 -6.79 2.08
C TYR A 26 11.79 -7.17 2.45
N ARG A 27 10.86 -6.20 2.45
CA ARG A 27 9.48 -6.43 2.85
C ARG A 27 8.73 -7.34 1.88
N GLY A 28 8.97 -7.21 0.57
CA GLY A 28 8.37 -8.11 -0.42
C GLY A 28 8.72 -9.57 -0.15
N ARG A 29 9.98 -9.85 0.20
CA ARG A 29 10.46 -11.20 0.54
C ARG A 29 9.87 -11.71 1.86
N GLU A 30 9.79 -10.87 2.90
CA GLU A 30 9.14 -11.23 4.18
C GLU A 30 7.67 -11.64 3.99
N LEU A 31 6.98 -11.02 3.03
CA LEU A 31 5.59 -11.34 2.70
C LEU A 31 5.44 -12.58 1.80
N GLY A 32 6.54 -13.18 1.33
CA GLY A 32 6.51 -14.36 0.47
C GLY A 32 6.50 -14.07 -1.03
N THR A 33 6.86 -12.85 -1.46
CA THR A 33 7.06 -12.56 -2.89
C THR A 33 8.30 -13.32 -3.39
N HIS A 34 8.12 -14.14 -4.42
CA HIS A 34 9.20 -14.83 -5.10
C HIS A 34 9.83 -13.90 -6.14
N ILE A 35 11.07 -13.48 -5.87
CA ILE A 35 11.87 -12.72 -6.81
C ILE A 35 12.86 -13.68 -7.46
N ASP A 36 12.78 -13.82 -8.78
CA ASP A 36 13.76 -14.58 -9.55
C ASP A 36 15.20 -14.11 -9.23
N PRO A 37 16.20 -15.01 -9.06
CA PRO A 37 17.55 -14.63 -8.66
C PRO A 37 18.24 -13.62 -9.58
N HIS A 38 18.01 -13.71 -10.90
CA HIS A 38 18.57 -12.75 -11.85
C HIS A 38 17.92 -11.38 -11.67
N MET A 39 16.59 -11.33 -11.59
CA MET A 39 15.84 -10.10 -11.31
C MET A 39 16.27 -9.49 -9.96
N TYR A 40 16.42 -10.29 -8.92
CA TYR A 40 16.91 -9.84 -7.61
C TYR A 40 18.27 -9.14 -7.72
N GLY A 41 19.21 -9.74 -8.46
CA GLY A 41 20.53 -9.15 -8.70
C GLY A 41 20.46 -7.78 -9.40
N LEU A 42 19.58 -7.65 -10.39
CA LEU A 42 19.36 -6.39 -11.11
C LEU A 42 18.78 -5.30 -10.19
N LEU A 43 17.69 -5.63 -9.46
CA LEU A 43 17.03 -4.70 -8.54
C LEU A 43 17.95 -4.26 -7.40
N LYS A 44 18.72 -5.20 -6.84
CA LYS A 44 19.70 -4.91 -5.79
C LYS A 44 20.80 -3.97 -6.28
N LYS A 45 21.38 -4.25 -7.45
CA LYS A 45 22.41 -3.40 -8.04
C LYS A 45 21.90 -1.99 -8.30
N GLU A 46 20.68 -1.87 -8.84
CA GLU A 46 20.04 -0.57 -9.07
C GLU A 46 19.85 0.21 -7.76
N ALA A 47 19.35 -0.46 -6.71
CA ALA A 47 19.18 0.15 -5.39
C ALA A 47 20.52 0.62 -4.78
N GLU A 48 21.58 -0.18 -4.89
CA GLU A 48 22.92 0.20 -4.40
C GLU A 48 23.48 1.42 -5.13
N ILE A 49 23.29 1.51 -6.45
CA ILE A 49 23.67 2.68 -7.24
C ILE A 49 22.88 3.90 -6.77
N LEU A 50 21.55 3.80 -6.64
CA LEU A 50 20.71 4.91 -6.21
C LEU A 50 21.04 5.38 -4.79
N LEU A 51 21.34 4.45 -3.87
CA LEU A 51 21.77 4.79 -2.52
C LEU A 51 23.06 5.65 -2.54
N LEU A 52 24.06 5.25 -3.33
CA LEU A 52 25.29 6.02 -3.50
C LEU A 52 25.05 7.34 -4.23
N GLU A 53 24.17 7.35 -5.22
CA GLU A 53 23.78 8.54 -5.97
C GLU A 53 22.98 9.56 -5.17
N ILE A 54 22.36 9.19 -4.05
CA ILE A 54 21.60 10.14 -3.23
C ILE A 54 22.37 10.48 -1.95
N TYR A 55 22.93 9.47 -1.29
CA TYR A 55 23.52 9.58 0.05
C TYR A 55 25.05 9.45 0.07
N GLY A 56 25.71 9.16 -1.06
CA GLY A 56 27.12 8.79 -1.10
C GLY A 56 28.08 9.80 -0.45
N ASP A 57 27.82 11.10 -0.62
CA ASP A 57 28.66 12.14 -0.01
C ASP A 57 28.48 12.20 1.51
N VAL A 58 27.22 12.10 1.97
CA VAL A 58 26.89 12.06 3.40
C VAL A 58 27.51 10.84 4.05
N ILE A 59 27.36 9.66 3.44
CA ILE A 59 27.93 8.40 3.94
C ILE A 59 29.46 8.51 4.04
N ARG A 60 30.12 9.04 3.01
CA ARG A 60 31.58 9.19 2.97
C ARG A 60 32.10 10.20 3.99
N ASN A 61 31.48 11.38 4.06
CA ASN A 61 31.91 12.46 4.94
C ASN A 61 31.78 12.09 6.42
N ASN A 62 30.72 11.35 6.76
CA ASN A 62 30.50 10.89 8.12
C ASN A 62 31.17 9.53 8.43
N ARG A 63 31.85 8.92 7.44
CA ARG A 63 32.50 7.60 7.55
C ARG A 63 31.55 6.50 8.02
N TRP A 64 30.30 6.55 7.56
CA TRP A 64 29.29 5.57 7.91
C TRP A 64 29.40 4.32 7.04
N MET A 65 29.10 3.17 7.63
CA MET A 65 28.91 1.92 6.90
C MET A 65 27.41 1.72 6.70
N ILE A 66 26.90 2.12 5.54
CA ILE A 66 25.49 1.97 5.17
C ILE A 66 25.39 1.06 3.96
N THR A 67 24.80 -0.11 4.13
CA THR A 67 24.34 -0.97 3.04
C THR A 67 22.82 -0.81 2.85
N LEU A 68 22.24 -1.54 1.89
CA LEU A 68 20.77 -1.60 1.77
C LEU A 68 20.10 -2.12 3.05
N THR A 69 20.80 -2.92 3.85
CA THR A 69 20.26 -3.45 5.11
C THR A 69 20.12 -2.34 6.15
N GLU A 70 21.17 -1.54 6.36
CA GLU A 70 21.08 -0.39 7.26
C GLU A 70 20.07 0.64 6.73
N TYR A 71 20.02 0.86 5.42
CA TYR A 71 19.04 1.74 4.81
C TYR A 71 17.60 1.25 5.06
N HIS A 72 17.33 -0.05 4.90
CA HIS A 72 16.04 -0.65 5.25
C HIS A 72 15.68 -0.45 6.73
N CYS A 73 16.65 -0.59 7.65
CA CYS A 73 16.43 -0.29 9.07
C CYS A 73 16.09 1.20 9.30
N CYS A 74 16.74 2.12 8.57
CA CYS A 74 16.41 3.54 8.60
C CYS A 74 14.98 3.81 8.11
N MET A 75 14.50 3.07 7.10
CA MET A 75 13.12 3.21 6.63
C MET A 75 12.09 2.88 7.73
N GLN A 76 12.41 1.95 8.65
CA GLN A 76 11.52 1.64 9.78
C GLN A 76 11.35 2.83 10.73
N LEU A 77 12.38 3.68 10.86
CA LEU A 77 12.32 4.89 11.68
C LEU A 77 11.41 5.98 11.10
N ARG A 78 10.92 5.85 9.86
CA ARG A 78 10.02 6.85 9.24
C ARG A 78 8.63 6.93 9.89
N GLY A 79 8.31 6.02 10.81
CA GLY A 79 7.15 6.15 11.69
C GLY A 79 7.37 7.03 12.91
N ASP A 80 8.60 7.45 13.19
CA ASP A 80 8.90 8.42 14.24
C ASP A 80 8.64 9.85 13.75
N ASP A 81 8.48 10.79 14.69
CA ASP A 81 8.45 12.21 14.36
C ASP A 81 9.86 12.69 13.96
N PRO A 82 10.03 13.31 12.77
CA PRO A 82 11.34 13.78 12.30
C PRO A 82 12.03 14.77 13.24
N SER A 83 11.27 15.53 14.04
CA SER A 83 11.81 16.52 14.97
C SER A 83 12.73 15.94 16.02
N LEU A 84 12.58 14.64 16.33
CA LEU A 84 13.43 13.94 17.28
C LEU A 84 14.85 13.69 16.76
N TYR A 85 15.13 14.03 15.50
CA TYR A 85 16.39 13.74 14.83
C TYR A 85 17.11 14.98 14.31
N ARG A 86 16.63 16.20 14.64
CA ARG A 86 17.15 17.47 14.09
C ARG A 86 18.67 17.66 14.25
N ASP A 87 19.26 17.08 15.28
CA ASP A 87 20.70 17.21 15.55
C ASP A 87 21.51 16.02 15.03
N THR A 88 21.04 15.34 13.96
CA THR A 88 21.63 14.12 13.36
C THR A 88 21.65 12.89 14.28
N LYS A 89 21.05 13.00 15.46
CA LYS A 89 20.94 11.96 16.49
C LYS A 89 19.52 11.95 17.02
N PHE A 90 19.09 10.77 17.45
CA PHE A 90 17.84 10.65 18.19
C PHE A 90 17.95 11.39 19.54
N SER A 91 17.03 12.29 19.78
CA SER A 91 16.91 13.05 21.02
C SER A 91 15.44 13.29 21.33
N ARG A 92 15.05 12.97 22.56
CA ARG A 92 13.70 13.19 23.07
C ARG A 92 13.81 13.99 24.36
N SER A 93 13.11 15.12 24.44
CA SER A 93 13.05 15.91 25.67
C SER A 93 12.38 15.10 26.78
N GLY A 94 12.93 15.18 28.00
CA GLY A 94 12.31 14.58 29.19
C GLY A 94 11.05 15.32 29.67
N LEU A 95 10.84 16.55 29.19
CA LEU A 95 9.59 17.28 29.36
C LEU A 95 8.61 16.77 28.30
N GLY A 96 7.52 16.13 28.75
CA GLY A 96 6.50 15.60 27.85
C GLY A 96 5.75 16.72 27.12
N TYR A 97 5.37 16.46 25.87
CA TYR A 97 4.55 17.34 25.04
C TYR A 97 3.03 17.10 25.23
N GLY A 98 2.63 16.11 26.03
CA GLY A 98 1.23 15.86 26.41
C GLY A 98 0.77 14.41 26.19
N PRO A 99 -0.54 14.15 26.13
CA PRO A 99 -1.10 12.79 26.02
C PRO A 99 -0.74 12.08 24.69
N TYR A 100 -0.27 12.84 23.70
CA TYR A 100 0.11 12.33 22.38
C TYR A 100 1.59 11.95 22.25
N ASP A 101 2.39 12.12 23.30
CA ASP A 101 3.83 11.84 23.32
C ASP A 101 4.20 10.42 22.88
N ARG A 102 3.30 9.47 23.10
CA ARG A 102 3.52 8.07 22.70
C ARG A 102 3.48 7.87 21.18
N TYR A 103 2.87 8.79 20.43
CA TYR A 103 2.70 8.68 18.98
C TYR A 103 3.85 9.35 18.21
N PHE A 104 4.78 10.01 18.90
CA PHE A 104 6.01 10.53 18.32
C PHE A 104 6.99 9.42 17.93
N LEU A 105 6.80 8.21 18.43
CA LEU A 105 7.62 7.05 18.11
C LEU A 105 6.77 5.97 17.45
N GLY A 106 7.35 5.30 16.47
CA GLY A 106 6.88 4.03 15.96
C GLY A 106 7.13 2.90 16.97
N ARG A 107 7.48 1.72 16.48
CA ARG A 107 7.62 0.53 17.33
C ARG A 107 8.81 0.64 18.28
N ASP A 108 8.66 0.09 19.49
CA ASP A 108 9.72 0.05 20.50
C ASP A 108 10.90 -0.82 20.06
N GLU A 109 10.65 -1.85 19.25
CA GLU A 109 11.65 -2.78 18.69
C GLU A 109 12.76 -2.06 17.91
N TRP A 110 12.50 -0.84 17.41
CA TRP A 110 13.44 -0.06 16.62
C TRP A 110 14.38 0.81 17.45
N ASP A 111 14.34 0.74 18.78
CA ASP A 111 15.20 1.53 19.67
C ASP A 111 16.70 1.31 19.41
N THR A 112 17.10 0.11 18.99
CA THR A 112 18.48 -0.17 18.55
C THR A 112 18.88 0.64 17.30
N TYR A 113 17.95 0.86 16.37
CA TYR A 113 18.16 1.69 15.19
C TYR A 113 18.24 3.18 15.56
N ARG A 114 17.38 3.64 16.49
CA ARG A 114 17.39 5.03 17.00
C ARG A 114 18.73 5.38 17.63
N LYS A 115 19.29 4.45 18.40
CA LYS A 115 20.58 4.60 19.09
C LYS A 115 21.79 4.50 18.16
N ASN A 116 21.62 3.97 16.94
CA ASN A 116 22.70 3.89 15.96
C ASN A 116 22.90 5.28 15.30
N PRO A 117 24.07 5.94 15.50
CA PRO A 117 24.30 7.29 14.98
C PRO A 117 24.23 7.39 13.45
N ALA A 118 24.63 6.33 12.75
CA ALA A 118 24.58 6.30 11.29
C ALA A 118 23.14 6.22 10.79
N MET A 119 22.30 5.40 11.43
CA MET A 119 20.89 5.26 11.05
C MET A 119 20.06 6.50 11.39
N ALA A 120 20.23 7.02 12.61
CA ALA A 120 19.61 8.29 13.02
C ALA A 120 20.05 9.46 12.11
N GLY A 121 21.33 9.50 11.76
CA GLY A 121 21.87 10.48 10.82
C GLY A 121 21.28 10.34 9.42
N MET A 122 21.19 9.13 8.86
CA MET A 122 20.55 8.88 7.56
C MET A 122 19.07 9.33 7.56
N TYR A 123 18.34 9.07 8.64
CA TYR A 123 16.96 9.52 8.79
C TYR A 123 16.85 11.05 8.86
N TYR A 124 17.77 11.72 9.56
CA TYR A 124 17.90 13.18 9.50
C TYR A 124 18.10 13.68 8.07
N TYR A 125 19.06 13.11 7.32
CA TYR A 125 19.37 13.55 5.97
C TYR A 125 18.21 13.31 4.99
N TYR A 126 17.42 12.25 5.17
CA TYR A 126 16.19 12.02 4.42
C TYR A 126 15.17 13.17 4.59
N HIS A 127 14.98 13.67 5.82
CA HIS A 127 14.01 14.74 6.09
C HIS A 127 14.55 16.15 5.82
N TYR A 128 15.80 16.41 6.20
CA TYR A 128 16.38 17.76 6.34
C TYR A 128 17.60 18.02 5.45
N GLY A 129 18.22 16.99 4.87
CA GLY A 129 19.38 17.14 4.01
C GLY A 129 19.01 17.79 2.68
N SER A 130 19.28 19.08 2.51
CA SER A 130 18.93 19.82 1.28
C SER A 130 19.49 19.17 0.01
N GLU A 131 20.77 18.79 0.04
CA GLU A 131 21.44 18.16 -1.09
C GLU A 131 20.93 16.74 -1.35
N VAL A 132 20.67 15.96 -0.29
CA VAL A 132 20.06 14.63 -0.38
C VAL A 132 18.68 14.72 -1.01
N LYS A 133 17.85 15.68 -0.60
CA LYS A 133 16.52 15.91 -1.18
C LYS A 133 16.60 16.37 -2.63
N ARG A 134 17.56 17.25 -2.95
CA ARG A 134 17.79 17.70 -4.32
C ARG A 134 18.13 16.52 -5.24
N ARG A 135 19.11 15.69 -4.85
CA ARG A 135 19.52 14.49 -5.60
C ARG A 135 18.42 13.44 -5.66
N GLY A 136 17.70 13.24 -4.54
CA GLY A 136 16.58 12.33 -4.46
C GLY A 136 15.38 12.72 -5.33
N ALA A 137 15.19 14.03 -5.57
CA ALA A 137 14.14 14.57 -6.43
C ALA A 137 14.49 14.52 -7.93
N GLU A 138 15.75 14.26 -8.29
CA GLU A 138 16.14 14.05 -9.70
C GLU A 138 15.34 12.87 -10.28
N VAL A 139 14.82 13.06 -11.49
CA VAL A 139 14.02 12.04 -12.16
C VAL A 139 14.93 11.01 -12.81
N CYS A 140 14.70 9.73 -12.52
CA CYS A 140 15.30 8.61 -13.25
C CYS A 140 14.30 7.96 -14.20
N GLU A 141 14.80 7.50 -15.34
CA GLU A 141 14.06 6.64 -16.28
C GLU A 141 14.30 5.17 -15.93
N VAL A 142 13.22 4.41 -15.79
CA VAL A 142 13.29 2.96 -15.54
C VAL A 142 12.58 2.23 -16.68
N THR A 143 13.31 1.35 -17.34
CA THR A 143 12.77 0.45 -18.37
C THR A 143 12.12 -0.75 -17.70
N ILE A 144 10.86 -1.02 -18.02
CA ILE A 144 10.05 -2.07 -17.41
C ILE A 144 10.04 -3.32 -18.30
N SER A 145 10.62 -4.40 -17.80
CA SER A 145 10.61 -5.70 -18.48
C SER A 145 9.32 -6.48 -18.21
N PRO A 146 8.94 -7.43 -19.09
CA PRO A 146 7.83 -8.35 -18.83
C PRO A 146 7.97 -9.12 -17.49
N GLU A 147 9.20 -9.49 -17.12
CA GLU A 147 9.54 -10.14 -15.86
C GLU A 147 9.18 -9.25 -14.67
N TYR A 148 9.49 -7.95 -14.74
CA TYR A 148 9.14 -6.98 -13.71
C TYR A 148 7.61 -6.84 -13.57
N ILE A 149 6.87 -6.84 -14.69
CA ILE A 149 5.40 -6.79 -14.66
C ILE A 149 4.83 -8.01 -13.95
N ARG A 150 5.37 -9.21 -14.21
CA ARG A 150 4.97 -10.45 -13.51
C ARG A 150 5.29 -10.36 -12.01
N LEU A 151 6.47 -9.84 -11.66
CA LEU A 151 6.85 -9.62 -10.26
C LEU A 151 5.87 -8.65 -9.57
N MET A 152 5.56 -7.50 -10.18
CA MET A 152 4.60 -6.55 -9.61
C MET A 152 3.20 -7.15 -9.48
N ARG A 153 2.79 -8.03 -10.40
CA ARG A 153 1.53 -8.75 -10.26
C ARG A 153 1.53 -9.65 -9.02
N GLN A 154 2.61 -10.39 -8.79
CA GLN A 154 2.77 -11.23 -7.61
C GLN A 154 2.80 -10.41 -6.31
N VAL A 155 3.50 -9.28 -6.30
CA VAL A 155 3.49 -8.35 -5.16
C VAL A 155 2.07 -7.90 -4.84
N GLN A 156 1.28 -7.56 -5.86
CA GLN A 156 -0.13 -7.20 -5.66
C GLN A 156 -0.95 -8.36 -5.07
N ASP A 157 -0.73 -9.61 -5.50
CA ASP A 157 -1.44 -10.77 -4.96
C ASP A 157 -1.11 -11.02 -3.48
N VAL A 158 0.18 -10.97 -3.14
CA VAL A 158 0.67 -11.13 -1.77
C VAL A 158 0.17 -9.99 -0.86
N MET A 159 0.13 -8.76 -1.36
CA MET A 159 -0.39 -7.62 -0.60
C MET A 159 -1.89 -7.74 -0.35
N GLN A 160 -2.68 -8.20 -1.32
CA GLN A 160 -4.11 -8.43 -1.12
C GLN A 160 -4.35 -9.48 -0.02
N GLU A 161 -3.60 -10.57 -0.02
CA GLU A 161 -3.65 -11.58 1.04
C GLU A 161 -3.20 -11.01 2.41
N HIS A 162 -2.18 -10.16 2.43
CA HIS A 162 -1.71 -9.53 3.65
C HIS A 162 -2.74 -8.59 4.30
N ILE A 163 -3.46 -7.83 3.46
CA ILE A 163 -4.51 -6.88 3.85
C ILE A 163 -5.73 -7.65 4.34
N GLU A 164 -6.16 -8.68 3.62
CA GLU A 164 -7.28 -9.55 4.00
C GLU A 164 -7.03 -10.21 5.37
N ARG A 165 -5.88 -10.86 5.58
CA ARG A 165 -5.56 -11.50 6.86
C ARG A 165 -5.48 -10.55 8.05
N ARG A 166 -5.38 -9.23 7.80
CA ARG A 166 -5.37 -8.20 8.84
C ARG A 166 -6.76 -7.64 9.13
N GLY A 167 -7.78 -8.02 8.38
CA GLY A 167 -9.11 -7.41 8.46
C GLY A 167 -9.06 -5.92 8.13
N ILE A 168 -8.17 -5.50 7.22
CA ILE A 168 -8.11 -4.10 6.79
C ILE A 168 -9.11 -3.89 5.66
N VAL A 169 -10.07 -3.00 5.90
CA VAL A 169 -11.04 -2.58 4.88
C VAL A 169 -10.37 -1.65 3.86
N VAL A 170 -10.62 -1.89 2.58
CA VAL A 170 -10.21 -1.01 1.49
C VAL A 170 -11.38 -0.17 1.00
N GLU A 171 -11.28 1.14 1.20
CA GLU A 171 -12.22 2.12 0.65
C GLU A 171 -12.03 2.25 -0.87
N CYS A 172 -13.05 1.88 -1.62
CA CYS A 172 -13.09 1.94 -3.07
C CYS A 172 -13.98 3.12 -3.50
N ASN A 173 -13.45 3.98 -4.37
CA ASN A 173 -14.12 5.20 -4.84
C ASN A 173 -14.26 5.16 -6.36
N PRO A 174 -15.19 4.36 -6.93
CA PRO A 174 -15.15 3.98 -8.35
C PRO A 174 -15.00 5.16 -9.31
N THR A 175 -15.81 6.21 -9.18
CA THR A 175 -15.73 7.41 -10.02
C THR A 175 -14.38 8.12 -9.87
N SER A 176 -13.98 8.46 -8.64
CA SER A 176 -12.70 9.13 -8.35
C SER A 176 -11.53 8.32 -8.91
N ASN A 177 -11.47 7.02 -8.58
CA ASN A 177 -10.41 6.11 -9.03
C ASN A 177 -10.32 6.06 -10.55
N VAL A 178 -11.43 5.97 -11.28
CA VAL A 178 -11.43 5.91 -12.74
C VAL A 178 -11.03 7.24 -13.37
N LEU A 179 -11.48 8.37 -12.81
CA LEU A 179 -11.21 9.71 -13.35
C LEU A 179 -9.78 10.19 -13.09
N ILE A 180 -9.20 9.90 -11.92
CA ILE A 180 -7.83 10.34 -11.56
C ILE A 180 -6.78 9.27 -11.84
N GLY A 181 -7.19 8.00 -11.91
CA GLY A 181 -6.31 6.86 -12.03
C GLY A 181 -6.05 6.46 -13.49
N THR A 182 -5.35 5.33 -13.64
CA THR A 182 -5.07 4.74 -14.96
C THR A 182 -6.06 3.66 -15.37
N PHE A 183 -7.22 3.59 -14.70
CA PHE A 183 -8.15 2.48 -14.87
C PHE A 183 -8.96 2.57 -16.17
N GLU A 184 -9.08 3.75 -16.78
CA GLU A 184 -9.72 4.03 -18.09
C GLU A 184 -11.21 3.68 -18.21
N THR A 185 -11.61 2.52 -17.69
CA THR A 185 -12.97 1.98 -17.71
C THR A 185 -13.28 1.40 -16.34
N TYR A 186 -14.54 1.50 -15.92
CA TYR A 186 -15.02 0.91 -14.67
C TYR A 186 -14.83 -0.61 -14.63
N GLU A 187 -14.85 -1.29 -15.78
CA GLU A 187 -14.60 -2.75 -15.87
C GLU A 187 -13.24 -3.16 -15.30
N LYS A 188 -12.25 -2.27 -15.37
CA LYS A 188 -10.89 -2.52 -14.84
C LYS A 188 -10.73 -2.06 -13.39
N HIS A 189 -11.81 -1.61 -12.74
CA HIS A 189 -11.74 -1.14 -11.37
C HIS A 189 -11.31 -2.30 -10.44
N PRO A 190 -10.35 -2.07 -9.52
CA PRO A 190 -9.78 -3.15 -8.71
C PRO A 190 -10.76 -3.79 -7.71
N ILE A 191 -11.90 -3.14 -7.42
CA ILE A 191 -12.94 -3.68 -6.52
C ILE A 191 -13.38 -5.09 -6.92
N PHE A 192 -13.47 -5.38 -8.23
CA PHE A 192 -13.86 -6.70 -8.74
C PHE A 192 -12.79 -7.78 -8.55
N ARG A 193 -11.55 -7.39 -8.26
CA ARG A 193 -10.47 -8.31 -7.92
C ARG A 193 -10.31 -8.45 -6.41
N PHE A 194 -10.60 -7.40 -5.65
CA PHE A 194 -10.56 -7.41 -4.19
C PHE A 194 -11.67 -8.27 -3.61
N TYR A 195 -12.89 -8.13 -4.14
CA TYR A 195 -14.08 -8.84 -3.67
C TYR A 195 -14.99 -9.18 -4.85
N ASP A 196 -15.40 -10.45 -4.95
CA ASP A 196 -16.24 -10.93 -6.04
C ASP A 196 -17.39 -11.85 -5.59
N SER A 197 -17.54 -12.06 -4.28
CA SER A 197 -18.58 -12.91 -3.71
C SER A 197 -19.98 -12.38 -4.01
N GLY A 198 -20.85 -13.27 -4.50
CA GLY A 198 -22.18 -12.96 -4.98
C GLY A 198 -22.28 -12.92 -6.51
N LEU A 199 -21.17 -12.64 -7.20
CA LEU A 199 -21.04 -12.85 -8.64
C LEU A 199 -20.79 -14.34 -8.89
N GLY A 200 -21.61 -14.98 -9.72
CA GLY A 200 -21.53 -16.43 -9.98
C GLY A 200 -20.13 -16.91 -10.39
N VAL A 201 -19.85 -18.18 -10.09
CA VAL A 201 -18.55 -18.81 -10.38
C VAL A 201 -18.43 -19.04 -11.89
N ALA A 202 -17.65 -18.21 -12.58
CA ALA A 202 -17.15 -18.54 -13.90
C ALA A 202 -15.94 -19.49 -13.75
N ALA A 203 -15.87 -20.52 -14.62
CA ALA A 203 -14.84 -21.55 -14.60
C ALA A 203 -13.40 -21.03 -14.86
N ASP A 204 -13.26 -19.75 -15.22
CA ASP A 204 -12.00 -19.07 -15.60
C ASP A 204 -11.50 -18.07 -14.54
N ARG A 205 -12.10 -18.02 -13.35
CA ARG A 205 -11.78 -16.96 -12.38
C ARG A 205 -10.38 -17.12 -11.79
N GLN A 206 -9.60 -16.04 -11.91
CA GLN A 206 -8.43 -15.81 -11.09
C GLN A 206 -8.85 -15.75 -9.61
N LEU A 207 -8.05 -16.34 -8.72
CA LEU A 207 -8.32 -16.40 -7.29
C LEU A 207 -8.56 -14.99 -6.70
N CYS A 208 -9.79 -14.71 -6.29
CA CYS A 208 -10.17 -13.50 -5.55
C CYS A 208 -9.99 -13.74 -4.05
N ARG A 209 -9.35 -12.81 -3.34
CA ARG A 209 -9.02 -12.96 -1.91
C ARG A 209 -10.18 -12.65 -0.97
N GLN A 210 -11.31 -12.16 -1.48
CA GLN A 210 -12.46 -11.74 -0.66
C GLN A 210 -12.06 -10.72 0.42
N MET A 211 -11.30 -9.71 0.02
CA MET A 211 -10.93 -8.61 0.90
C MET A 211 -12.17 -7.85 1.37
N GLU A 212 -12.11 -7.28 2.57
CA GLU A 212 -13.13 -6.33 3.00
C GLU A 212 -13.00 -5.03 2.21
N VAL A 213 -14.10 -4.59 1.60
CA VAL A 213 -14.16 -3.38 0.77
C VAL A 213 -15.42 -2.58 1.09
N CYS A 214 -15.38 -1.27 0.93
CA CYS A 214 -16.56 -0.43 0.94
C CYS A 214 -16.55 0.52 -0.25
N VAL A 215 -17.74 0.96 -0.68
CA VAL A 215 -17.92 1.89 -1.80
C VAL A 215 -18.17 3.28 -1.23
N ASN A 216 -17.38 4.27 -1.63
CA ASN A 216 -17.55 5.67 -1.22
C ASN A 216 -17.45 6.63 -2.41
N THR A 217 -17.80 7.88 -2.16
CA THR A 217 -17.85 8.94 -3.18
C THR A 217 -16.57 9.77 -3.27
N ASP A 218 -15.66 9.62 -2.30
CA ASP A 218 -14.52 10.53 -2.13
C ASP A 218 -15.03 11.98 -1.99
N ASP A 219 -14.63 12.89 -2.89
CA ASP A 219 -15.06 14.29 -2.94
C ASP A 219 -16.31 14.52 -3.80
N LEU A 220 -17.49 14.51 -3.17
CA LEU A 220 -18.79 14.80 -3.82
C LEU A 220 -18.79 16.09 -4.66
N GLY A 221 -18.12 17.14 -4.17
CA GLY A 221 -18.09 18.45 -4.84
C GLY A 221 -17.24 18.50 -6.12
N ILE A 222 -16.40 17.49 -6.37
CA ILE A 222 -15.52 17.43 -7.55
C ILE A 222 -16.10 16.52 -8.62
N PHE A 223 -16.71 15.39 -8.23
CA PHE A 223 -17.04 14.30 -9.14
C PHE A 223 -18.50 14.22 -9.61
N ASP A 224 -19.37 15.17 -9.19
CA ASP A 224 -20.82 15.19 -9.52
C ASP A 224 -21.46 13.79 -9.43
N THR A 225 -21.19 13.11 -8.31
CA THR A 225 -21.60 11.73 -8.03
C THR A 225 -22.38 11.66 -6.73
N SER A 226 -23.01 10.52 -6.47
CA SER A 226 -23.63 10.18 -5.18
C SER A 226 -23.33 8.73 -4.86
N LEU A 227 -23.56 8.30 -3.62
CA LEU A 227 -23.35 6.91 -3.26
C LEU A 227 -24.22 5.99 -4.13
N GLU A 228 -25.48 6.35 -4.34
CA GLU A 228 -26.40 5.63 -5.24
C GLU A 228 -25.86 5.54 -6.67
N PHE A 229 -25.21 6.61 -7.14
CA PHE A 229 -24.61 6.64 -8.47
C PHE A 229 -23.37 5.73 -8.57
N GLU A 230 -22.51 5.67 -7.55
CA GLU A 230 -21.39 4.72 -7.50
C GLU A 230 -21.89 3.27 -7.63
N TYR A 231 -22.94 2.91 -6.88
CA TYR A 231 -23.56 1.58 -6.99
C TYR A 231 -24.21 1.35 -8.36
N ALA A 232 -24.86 2.36 -8.94
CA ALA A 232 -25.44 2.28 -10.27
C ALA A 232 -24.35 2.08 -11.35
N LEU A 233 -23.20 2.73 -11.23
CA LEU A 233 -22.05 2.56 -12.12
C LEU A 233 -21.51 1.13 -12.04
N LEU A 234 -21.34 0.58 -10.84
CA LEU A 234 -20.92 -0.81 -10.65
C LEU A 234 -21.94 -1.79 -11.24
N PHE A 235 -23.24 -1.55 -11.03
CA PHE A 235 -24.32 -2.34 -11.64
C PHE A 235 -24.20 -2.34 -13.16
N ARG A 236 -24.19 -1.16 -13.79
CA ARG A 236 -24.15 -1.01 -15.25
C ARG A 236 -22.87 -1.63 -15.84
N THR A 237 -21.76 -1.50 -15.14
CA THR A 237 -20.47 -2.09 -15.54
C THR A 237 -20.52 -3.61 -15.58
N LEU A 238 -21.14 -4.25 -14.59
CA LEU A 238 -21.29 -5.71 -14.56
C LEU A 238 -22.37 -6.18 -15.55
N ASP A 239 -23.47 -5.43 -15.68
CA ASP A 239 -24.61 -5.75 -16.54
C ASP A 239 -24.25 -5.75 -18.03
N ALA A 240 -23.32 -4.88 -18.43
CA ALA A 240 -22.85 -4.74 -19.82
C ALA A 240 -21.79 -5.78 -20.23
N GLN A 241 -21.21 -6.54 -19.29
CA GLN A 241 -20.15 -7.50 -19.62
C GLN A 241 -20.69 -8.74 -20.34
N LEU A 242 -19.99 -9.11 -21.41
CA LEU A 242 -20.26 -10.31 -22.19
C LEU A 242 -19.15 -11.36 -21.99
N ASP A 243 -19.50 -12.62 -22.09
CA ASP A 243 -18.55 -13.74 -22.15
C ASP A 243 -17.97 -13.92 -23.56
N ALA A 244 -17.13 -14.95 -23.74
CA ALA A 244 -16.49 -15.24 -25.01
C ALA A 244 -17.46 -15.59 -26.14
N ASP A 245 -18.67 -16.06 -25.80
CA ASP A 245 -19.74 -16.40 -26.75
C ASP A 245 -20.68 -15.21 -27.03
N GLY A 246 -20.38 -14.03 -26.48
CA GLY A 246 -21.20 -12.83 -26.62
C GLY A 246 -22.48 -12.86 -25.78
N LYS A 247 -22.60 -13.78 -24.82
CA LYS A 247 -23.72 -13.84 -23.88
C LYS A 247 -23.44 -13.03 -22.62
N LYS A 248 -24.49 -12.64 -21.91
CA LYS A 248 -24.36 -11.88 -20.67
C LYS A 248 -23.53 -12.65 -19.64
N ARG A 249 -22.44 -12.06 -19.18
CA ARG A 249 -21.49 -12.70 -18.25
C ARG A 249 -22.09 -12.92 -16.87
N TYR A 250 -22.89 -11.98 -16.38
CA TYR A 250 -23.48 -12.02 -15.04
C TYR A 250 -25.00 -11.91 -15.10
N GLN A 251 -25.69 -12.77 -14.36
CA GLN A 251 -27.13 -12.64 -14.21
C GLN A 251 -27.47 -11.43 -13.33
N THR A 252 -28.60 -10.76 -13.62
CA THR A 252 -29.00 -9.57 -12.86
C THR A 252 -29.14 -9.85 -11.37
N CYS A 253 -29.63 -11.03 -10.99
CA CYS A 253 -29.75 -11.44 -9.59
C CYS A 253 -28.39 -11.58 -8.88
N ASP A 254 -27.34 -12.04 -9.58
CA ASP A 254 -26.00 -12.16 -9.03
C ASP A 254 -25.35 -10.79 -8.85
N ILE A 255 -25.58 -9.87 -9.79
CA ILE A 255 -25.13 -8.46 -9.68
C ILE A 255 -25.78 -7.81 -8.46
N LEU A 256 -27.10 -7.94 -8.29
CA LEU A 256 -27.81 -7.38 -7.13
C LEU A 256 -27.32 -7.99 -5.82
N ARG A 257 -27.06 -9.30 -5.77
CA ARG A 257 -26.48 -9.97 -4.61
C ARG A 257 -25.08 -9.42 -4.28
N TYR A 258 -24.23 -9.26 -5.28
CA TYR A 258 -22.90 -8.67 -5.13
C TYR A 258 -22.97 -7.25 -4.55
N LEU A 259 -23.81 -6.38 -5.11
CA LEU A 259 -23.97 -5.02 -4.62
C LEU A 259 -24.52 -4.98 -3.19
N LYS A 260 -25.44 -5.90 -2.84
CA LYS A 260 -25.92 -6.04 -1.47
C LYS A 260 -24.79 -6.44 -0.51
N ASN A 261 -23.93 -7.38 -0.92
CA ASN A 261 -22.76 -7.76 -0.13
C ASN A 261 -21.79 -6.59 0.10
N LEU A 262 -21.55 -5.76 -0.93
CA LEU A 262 -20.73 -4.54 -0.80
C LEU A 262 -21.34 -3.55 0.20
N GLN A 263 -22.65 -3.37 0.17
CA GLN A 263 -23.35 -2.54 1.15
C GLN A 263 -23.17 -3.07 2.57
N ASP A 264 -23.31 -4.38 2.77
CA ASP A 264 -23.14 -5.01 4.09
C ASP A 264 -21.70 -4.93 4.60
N LEU A 265 -20.71 -5.04 3.73
CA LEU A 265 -19.31 -4.76 4.06
C LEU A 265 -19.10 -3.29 4.45
N GLY A 266 -19.67 -2.35 3.71
CA GLY A 266 -19.62 -0.92 4.03
C GLY A 266 -20.22 -0.58 5.39
N MET A 267 -21.34 -1.21 5.75
CA MET A 267 -21.95 -1.03 7.07
C MET A 267 -21.10 -1.58 8.21
N ARG A 268 -20.28 -2.60 7.95
CA ARG A 268 -19.32 -3.11 8.94
C ARG A 268 -18.18 -2.11 9.15
N ALA A 269 -17.71 -1.47 8.09
CA ALA A 269 -16.53 -0.58 8.05
C ALA A 269 -16.61 0.71 8.88
N VAL A 270 -17.69 0.92 9.64
CA VAL A 270 -17.90 2.12 10.44
C VAL A 270 -17.00 2.12 11.68
N PHE A 271 -16.35 3.25 11.97
CA PHE A 271 -15.71 3.46 13.26
C PHE A 271 -16.78 3.73 14.34
N PRO A 272 -17.01 2.82 15.30
CA PRO A 272 -18.03 3.02 16.31
C PRO A 272 -17.64 4.17 17.25
N CYS A 273 -18.65 4.92 17.71
CA CYS A 273 -18.45 5.89 18.79
C CYS A 273 -17.91 5.17 20.04
N CYS A 274 -16.87 5.72 20.66
CA CYS A 274 -16.36 5.20 21.92
C CYS A 274 -17.38 5.45 23.04
N ASP A 275 -18.03 4.39 23.54
CA ASP A 275 -18.84 4.50 24.76
C ASP A 275 -17.93 4.92 25.94
N PRO A 276 -18.25 6.01 26.67
CA PRO A 276 -17.41 6.55 27.74
C PRO A 276 -17.03 5.56 28.85
N GLY A 277 -17.79 4.47 29.01
CA GLY A 277 -17.60 3.47 30.06
C GLY A 277 -16.87 2.18 29.66
N THR A 278 -16.49 1.99 28.38
CA THR A 278 -15.90 0.70 27.96
C THR A 278 -14.40 0.65 28.25
N PRO A 279 -13.89 -0.32 29.04
CA PRO A 279 -12.47 -0.49 29.31
C PRO A 279 -11.65 -0.65 28.03
N VAL A 280 -10.44 -0.07 27.98
CA VAL A 280 -9.57 -0.07 26.79
C VAL A 280 -9.30 -1.48 26.25
N GLU A 281 -9.28 -2.49 27.11
CA GLU A 281 -9.06 -3.90 26.76
C GLU A 281 -10.25 -4.50 25.98
N MET A 282 -11.50 -4.19 26.35
CA MET A 282 -12.70 -4.58 25.59
C MET A 282 -12.87 -3.84 24.27
N ARG A 283 -12.16 -2.71 24.07
CA ARG A 283 -12.20 -1.95 22.81
C ARG A 283 -11.50 -2.70 21.67
N ARG A 284 -10.48 -3.52 21.98
CA ARG A 284 -9.78 -4.36 20.99
C ARG A 284 -10.61 -5.55 20.53
N GLU A 285 -11.45 -6.11 21.40
CA GLU A 285 -12.36 -7.22 21.03
C GLU A 285 -13.51 -6.76 20.12
N ARG A 286 -13.97 -5.51 20.28
CA ARG A 286 -14.98 -4.90 19.40
C ARG A 286 -14.40 -4.37 18.08
N SER A 287 -13.13 -3.96 18.06
CA SER A 287 -12.45 -3.58 16.82
C SER A 287 -11.93 -4.83 16.10
N TYR A 288 -12.78 -5.46 15.29
CA TYR A 288 -12.47 -6.39 14.19
C TYR A 288 -11.63 -7.66 14.45
N GLY A 289 -10.78 -7.73 15.47
CA GLY A 289 -9.88 -8.86 15.71
C GLY A 289 -10.49 -10.00 16.52
N GLY A 290 -11.64 -9.80 17.18
CA GLY A 290 -12.29 -10.82 18.00
C GLY A 290 -13.36 -11.65 17.30
N PHE A 291 -13.92 -11.16 16.18
CA PHE A 291 -15.07 -11.78 15.51
C PHE A 291 -14.75 -12.41 14.13
N TYR A 292 -13.53 -12.24 13.62
CA TYR A 292 -13.11 -12.92 12.39
C TYR A 292 -12.62 -14.34 12.70
N GLN A 293 -13.56 -15.27 12.87
CA GLN A 293 -13.30 -16.68 12.57
C GLN A 293 -13.44 -16.82 11.06
N GLY A 294 -12.33 -16.69 10.34
CA GLY A 294 -12.30 -17.07 8.92
C GLY A 294 -12.78 -18.52 8.74
N PRO A 295 -13.20 -18.92 7.53
CA PRO A 295 -13.62 -20.30 7.30
C PRO A 295 -12.50 -21.26 7.69
N GLU A 296 -12.81 -22.20 8.59
CA GLU A 296 -11.94 -23.35 8.85
C GLU A 296 -11.93 -24.21 7.59
N TYR A 297 -10.83 -24.14 6.84
CA TYR A 297 -10.54 -25.12 5.81
C TYR A 297 -9.96 -26.36 6.50
N HIS A 298 -10.80 -27.38 6.67
CA HIS A 298 -10.36 -28.75 6.99
C HIS A 298 -9.74 -29.43 5.76
#